data_AF-A0A7Y3JZR1-F1
#
_entry.id   AF-A0A7Y3JZR1-F1
#
_cell.length_a   1.000
_cell.length_b   1.000
_cell.length_c   1.000
_cell.angle_alpha   90.00
_cell.angle_beta   90.00
_cell.angle_gamma   90.00
#
_symmetry.space_group_name_H-M   'P 1'
#
loop_
_entity.id
_entity.type
_entity.pdbx_description
1 polymer ?
#
loop_
_entity_poly.entity_id
_entity_poly.type
_entity_poly.pdbx_seq_one_letter_code
_entity_poly.pdbx_strand_id
1 'polypeptide(L)'
;MNKEPVGARERVAKIVWRAAYAIFPSLQKILLKLHIIWHENGRQRYHIGWLRRGATLEELKKHLSEKWHFGNHFVAWKDDDQVLSWRRLESFEKQWHLRVYADGEIRGHYENTPEANPLQHMREDGEIDRTEEFRTFLGTYCVRHRSFVRLTPDRTMTDPVSEITVDDPSV
;
A
#
# COMPACT_ATOMS: atom_id res chain seq x y z
N MET A 1 -13.79 -5.22 -26.71
CA MET A 1 -14.36 -6.21 -25.77
C MET A 1 -15.12 -5.43 -24.70
N ASN A 2 -16.35 -5.84 -24.38
CA ASN A 2 -17.26 -5.08 -23.51
C ASN A 2 -16.71 -4.99 -22.08
N LYS A 3 -16.72 -3.78 -21.52
CA LYS A 3 -16.40 -3.51 -20.11
C LYS A 3 -17.47 -4.16 -19.24
N GLU A 4 -17.13 -5.16 -18.45
CA GLU A 4 -18.01 -5.64 -17.37
C GLU A 4 -18.18 -4.48 -16.37
N PRO A 5 -19.41 -4.00 -16.13
CA PRO A 5 -19.63 -2.92 -15.19
C PRO A 5 -19.34 -3.41 -13.76
N VAL A 6 -18.53 -2.66 -13.02
CA VAL A 6 -18.38 -2.75 -11.55
C VAL A 6 -19.75 -3.07 -10.94
N GLY A 7 -19.87 -4.27 -10.35
CA GLY A 7 -21.14 -4.83 -9.92
C GLY A 7 -21.82 -3.92 -8.89
N ALA A 8 -23.15 -3.94 -8.81
CA ALA A 8 -23.89 -3.11 -7.85
C ALA A 8 -23.41 -3.31 -6.40
N ARG A 9 -22.97 -4.54 -6.05
CA ARG A 9 -22.37 -4.91 -4.76
C ARG A 9 -21.07 -4.15 -4.47
N GLU A 10 -20.18 -3.99 -5.44
CA GLU A 10 -18.91 -3.29 -5.29
C GLU A 10 -19.11 -1.79 -5.07
N ARG A 11 -20.12 -1.19 -5.74
CA ARG A 11 -20.45 0.23 -5.54
C ARG A 11 -20.99 0.50 -4.14
N VAL A 12 -21.89 -0.36 -3.65
CA VAL A 12 -22.41 -0.28 -2.29
C VAL A 12 -21.30 -0.49 -1.27
N ALA A 13 -20.44 -1.49 -1.48
CA ALA A 13 -19.29 -1.74 -0.61
C ALA A 13 -18.35 -0.52 -0.55
N LYS A 14 -18.03 0.12 -1.68
CA LYS A 14 -17.20 1.34 -1.70
C LYS A 14 -17.82 2.49 -0.89
N ILE A 15 -19.14 2.68 -0.96
CA ILE A 15 -19.84 3.72 -0.20
C ILE A 15 -19.81 3.41 1.30
N VAL A 16 -20.09 2.16 1.67
CA VAL A 16 -20.03 1.69 3.06
C VAL A 16 -18.62 1.83 3.62
N TRP A 17 -17.59 1.49 2.83
CA TRP A 17 -16.20 1.65 3.23
C TRP A 17 -15.79 3.11 3.40
N ARG A 18 -16.24 4.01 2.53
CA ARG A 18 -16.03 5.45 2.71
C ARG A 18 -16.59 5.96 4.04
N ALA A 19 -17.75 5.47 4.46
CA ALA A 19 -18.32 5.79 5.76
C ALA A 19 -17.57 5.11 6.91
N ALA A 20 -17.18 3.84 6.75
CA ALA A 20 -16.42 3.09 7.73
C ALA A 20 -15.02 3.69 7.97
N TYR A 21 -14.39 4.27 6.94
CA TYR A 21 -13.07 4.92 7.03
C TYR A 21 -13.03 6.08 8.02
N ALA A 22 -14.13 6.80 8.21
CA ALA A 22 -14.21 7.84 9.23
C ALA A 22 -14.16 7.28 10.66
N ILE A 23 -14.57 6.03 10.85
CA ILE A 23 -14.74 5.38 12.16
C ILE A 23 -13.58 4.43 12.47
N PHE A 24 -12.93 3.91 11.43
CA PHE A 24 -11.91 2.86 11.51
C PHE A 24 -10.76 3.16 12.49
N PRO A 25 -10.17 4.37 12.56
CA PRO A 25 -9.08 4.64 13.51
C PRO A 25 -9.49 4.48 14.98
N SER A 26 -10.74 4.79 15.32
CA SER A 26 -11.27 4.62 16.68
C SER A 26 -11.54 3.15 16.98
N LEU A 27 -12.08 2.41 16.01
CA LEU A 27 -12.34 0.98 16.14
C LEU A 27 -11.04 0.17 16.29
N GLN A 28 -10.02 0.49 15.48
CA GLN A 28 -8.69 -0.13 15.52
C GLN A 28 -8.04 -0.02 16.91
N LYS A 29 -8.11 1.17 17.54
CA LYS A 29 -7.60 1.38 18.90
C LYS A 29 -8.32 0.52 19.94
N ILE A 30 -9.64 0.36 19.80
CA ILE A 30 -10.44 -0.48 20.71
C ILE A 30 -10.07 -1.95 20.52
N LEU A 31 -9.99 -2.43 19.29
CA LEU A 31 -9.65 -3.83 18.98
C LEU A 31 -8.22 -4.20 19.44
N LEU A 32 -7.25 -3.28 19.28
CA LEU A 32 -5.90 -3.43 19.83
C LEU A 32 -5.93 -3.52 21.37
N LYS A 33 -6.65 -2.61 22.04
CA LYS A 33 -6.76 -2.61 23.52
C LYS A 33 -7.38 -3.91 24.03
N LEU A 34 -8.33 -4.47 23.30
CA LEU A 34 -8.98 -5.74 23.60
C LEU A 34 -8.15 -6.97 23.19
N HIS A 35 -6.96 -6.79 22.59
CA HIS A 35 -6.10 -7.87 22.08
C HIS A 35 -6.79 -8.79 21.06
N ILE A 36 -7.82 -8.28 20.38
CA ILE A 36 -8.55 -9.00 19.32
C ILE A 36 -7.76 -8.99 18.02
N ILE A 37 -6.98 -7.91 17.81
CA ILE A 37 -6.03 -7.77 16.70
C ILE A 37 -4.66 -7.44 17.28
N TRP A 38 -3.62 -7.87 16.59
CA TRP A 38 -2.23 -7.67 16.98
C TRP A 38 -1.46 -7.13 15.77
N HIS A 39 -0.45 -6.31 16.02
CA HIS A 39 0.42 -5.78 14.99
C HIS A 39 1.85 -5.79 15.52
N GLU A 40 2.77 -6.39 14.76
CA GLU A 40 4.19 -6.25 15.04
C GLU A 40 4.58 -4.81 14.70
N ASN A 41 4.97 -4.02 15.70
CA ASN A 41 5.51 -2.65 15.49
C ASN A 41 6.84 -2.64 14.69
N GLY A 42 7.23 -3.77 14.11
CA GLY A 42 8.43 -3.92 13.29
C GLY A 42 8.16 -3.60 11.82
N ARG A 43 9.20 -3.81 11.01
CA ARG A 43 9.09 -3.66 9.56
C ARG A 43 8.42 -4.90 8.97
N GLN A 44 7.45 -4.70 8.07
CA GLN A 44 6.76 -5.80 7.36
C GLN A 44 7.71 -6.84 6.76
N ARG A 45 7.29 -8.09 6.64
CA ARG A 45 8.20 -9.23 6.39
C ARG A 45 8.98 -9.15 5.06
N TYR A 46 8.37 -8.67 4.00
CA TYR A 46 8.86 -8.85 2.63
C TYR A 46 9.75 -7.71 2.15
N HIS A 47 11.07 -7.94 2.19
CA HIS A 47 12.08 -6.99 1.73
C HIS A 47 12.20 -6.97 0.21
N ILE A 48 12.01 -5.80 -0.41
CA ILE A 48 12.12 -5.63 -1.87
C ILE A 48 13.52 -5.13 -2.25
N GLY A 49 14.02 -4.15 -1.52
CA GLY A 49 15.30 -3.50 -1.78
C GLY A 49 15.45 -2.17 -1.05
N TRP A 50 16.23 -1.26 -1.64
CA TRP A 50 16.54 0.05 -1.08
C TRP A 50 16.32 1.14 -2.12
N LEU A 51 15.91 2.32 -1.66
CA LEU A 51 15.80 3.51 -2.49
C LEU A 51 17.19 3.87 -3.04
N ARG A 52 17.28 4.05 -4.36
CA ARG A 52 18.52 4.46 -5.03
C ARG A 52 19.04 5.76 -4.42
N ARG A 53 20.34 5.83 -4.16
CA ARG A 53 21.00 7.07 -3.72
C ARG A 53 20.68 8.23 -4.67
N GLY A 54 20.30 9.37 -4.08
CA GLY A 54 19.96 10.59 -4.83
C GLY A 54 18.52 10.65 -5.32
N ALA A 55 17.75 9.56 -5.25
CA ALA A 55 16.30 9.63 -5.46
C ALA A 55 15.61 10.21 -4.23
N THR A 56 14.56 11.01 -4.46
CA THR A 56 13.71 11.58 -3.41
C THR A 56 12.39 10.81 -3.28
N LEU A 57 11.70 10.98 -2.15
CA LEU A 57 10.35 10.44 -1.98
C LEU A 57 9.36 11.06 -2.97
N GLU A 58 9.49 12.36 -3.27
CA GLU A 58 8.64 13.06 -4.23
C GLU A 58 8.75 12.43 -5.63
N GLU A 59 9.97 12.20 -6.11
CA GLU A 59 10.22 11.54 -7.40
C GLU A 59 9.66 10.12 -7.43
N LEU A 60 9.86 9.36 -6.35
CA LEU A 60 9.33 8.00 -6.24
C LEU A 60 7.80 8.01 -6.27
N LYS A 61 7.16 8.88 -5.47
CA LYS A 61 5.70 9.04 -5.40
C LYS A 61 5.16 9.38 -6.78
N LYS A 62 5.73 10.39 -7.43
CA LYS A 62 5.35 10.80 -8.79
C LYS A 62 5.43 9.62 -9.77
N HIS A 63 6.56 8.91 -9.79
CA HIS A 63 6.74 7.74 -10.67
C HIS A 63 5.71 6.64 -10.40
N LEU A 64 5.49 6.31 -9.13
CA LEU A 64 4.53 5.27 -8.74
C LEU A 64 3.08 5.64 -9.02
N SER A 65 2.69 6.90 -8.77
CA SER A 65 1.32 7.36 -9.03
C SER A 65 1.03 7.52 -10.52
N GLU A 66 1.96 8.12 -11.27
CA GLU A 66 1.74 8.43 -12.69
C GLU A 66 1.82 7.18 -13.58
N LYS A 67 2.72 6.25 -13.28
CA LYS A 67 2.91 5.05 -14.12
C LYS A 67 2.15 3.82 -13.67
N TRP A 68 1.93 3.69 -12.37
CA TRP A 68 1.43 2.46 -11.77
C TRP A 68 0.20 2.68 -10.88
N HIS A 69 -0.31 3.91 -10.80
CA HIS A 69 -1.52 4.28 -10.06
C HIS A 69 -1.49 3.90 -8.57
N PHE A 70 -0.29 3.87 -7.98
CA PHE A 70 -0.21 3.82 -6.52
C PHE A 70 -0.71 5.12 -5.92
N GLY A 71 -1.33 5.01 -4.76
CA GLY A 71 -1.80 6.15 -3.99
C GLY A 71 -1.83 5.84 -2.50
N ASN A 72 -2.29 6.80 -1.71
CA ASN A 72 -2.32 6.70 -0.27
C ASN A 72 -3.19 5.52 0.20
N HIS A 73 -2.69 4.76 1.16
CA HIS A 73 -3.46 3.73 1.84
C HIS A 73 -4.02 4.30 3.16
N PHE A 74 -5.32 4.62 3.17
CA PHE A 74 -5.98 5.25 4.32
C PHE A 74 -6.14 4.31 5.54
N VAL A 75 -6.03 3.00 5.33
CA VAL A 75 -6.23 1.95 6.33
C VAL A 75 -5.04 0.99 6.35
N ALA A 76 -3.86 1.53 6.64
CA ALA A 76 -2.68 0.72 6.91
C ALA A 76 -2.25 0.89 8.36
N TRP A 77 -1.65 -0.16 8.93
CA TRP A 77 -0.81 -0.01 10.11
C TRP A 77 0.31 0.99 9.85
N LYS A 78 0.75 1.72 10.88
CA LYS A 78 1.91 2.61 10.79
C LYS A 78 3.07 1.96 11.52
N ASP A 79 4.12 1.63 10.79
CA ASP A 79 5.30 1.00 11.35
C ASP A 79 6.30 2.06 11.85
N ASP A 80 7.22 1.64 12.71
CA ASP A 80 8.34 2.48 13.14
C ASP A 80 9.21 2.89 11.93
N ASP A 81 9.65 4.15 11.93
CA ASP A 81 10.43 4.78 10.86
C ASP A 81 9.77 4.80 9.47
N GLN A 82 8.50 4.44 9.35
CA GLN A 82 7.80 4.52 8.08
C GLN A 82 7.64 5.97 7.60
N VAL A 83 8.06 6.22 6.35
CA VAL A 83 7.96 7.53 5.69
C VAL A 83 7.03 7.52 4.47
N LEU A 84 6.64 6.34 3.97
CA LEU A 84 5.64 6.16 2.91
C LEU A 84 4.83 4.87 3.12
N SER A 85 3.51 4.92 2.86
CA SER A 85 2.58 3.77 2.88
C SER A 85 1.59 3.87 1.73
N TRP A 86 1.89 3.24 0.61
CA TRP A 86 1.10 3.39 -0.61
C TRP A 86 0.58 2.05 -1.10
N ARG A 87 -0.62 2.06 -1.68
CA ARG A 87 -1.21 0.88 -2.29
C ARG A 87 -1.59 1.10 -3.75
N ARG A 88 -1.63 0.01 -4.51
CA ARG A 88 -2.27 -0.08 -5.83
C ARG A 88 -3.34 -1.16 -5.76
N LEU A 89 -4.56 -0.84 -6.19
CA LEU A 89 -5.68 -1.78 -6.24
C LEU A 89 -5.67 -2.48 -7.59
N GLU A 90 -5.38 -3.78 -7.60
CA GLU A 90 -5.50 -4.61 -8.81
C GLU A 90 -6.97 -4.96 -9.07
N SER A 91 -7.72 -5.25 -8.01
CA SER A 91 -9.17 -5.46 -8.07
C SER A 91 -9.81 -4.90 -6.80
N PHE A 92 -11.12 -5.14 -6.63
CA PHE A 92 -11.77 -4.85 -5.35
C PHE A 92 -11.23 -5.74 -4.22
N GLU A 93 -10.78 -6.95 -4.55
CA GLU A 93 -10.33 -7.98 -3.62
C GLU A 93 -8.83 -7.98 -3.41
N LYS A 94 -8.05 -7.47 -4.37
CA LYS A 94 -6.59 -7.61 -4.40
C LYS A 94 -5.86 -6.29 -4.48
N GLN A 95 -4.79 -6.18 -3.70
CA GLN A 95 -3.94 -4.99 -3.66
C GLN A 95 -2.46 -5.33 -3.55
N TRP A 96 -1.67 -4.37 -4.02
CA TRP A 96 -0.23 -4.28 -3.81
C TRP A 96 0.02 -3.23 -2.74
N HIS A 97 0.68 -3.59 -1.63
CA HIS A 97 1.02 -2.66 -0.57
C HIS A 97 2.53 -2.43 -0.52
N LEU A 98 2.94 -1.17 -0.58
CA LEU A 98 4.34 -0.73 -0.58
C LEU A 98 4.61 0.19 0.61
N ARG A 99 5.73 -0.03 1.28
CA ARG A 99 6.25 0.82 2.35
C ARG A 99 7.68 1.25 2.09
N VAL A 100 7.98 2.48 2.47
CA VAL A 100 9.35 3.02 2.49
C VAL A 100 9.66 3.51 3.89
N TYR A 101 10.86 3.18 4.39
CA TYR A 101 11.34 3.55 5.72
C TYR A 101 12.38 4.67 5.66
N ALA A 102 12.60 5.34 6.78
CA ALA A 102 13.46 6.51 6.90
C ALA A 102 14.92 6.27 6.47
N ASP A 103 15.39 5.02 6.52
CA ASP A 103 16.73 4.63 6.06
C ASP A 103 16.78 4.25 4.57
N GLY A 104 15.67 4.41 3.86
CA GLY A 104 15.53 4.07 2.45
C GLY A 104 15.18 2.61 2.19
N GLU A 105 14.95 1.78 3.19
CA GLU A 105 14.47 0.41 2.95
C GLU A 105 13.09 0.44 2.30
N ILE A 106 12.88 -0.44 1.31
CA ILE A 106 11.62 -0.63 0.62
C ILE A 106 11.12 -2.05 0.89
N ARG A 107 9.89 -2.15 1.36
CA ARG A 107 9.20 -3.41 1.64
C ARG A 107 7.80 -3.40 1.04
N GLY A 108 7.24 -4.57 0.81
CA GLY A 108 5.89 -4.66 0.29
C GLY A 108 5.47 -6.08 -0.06
N HIS A 109 4.17 -6.26 -0.14
CA HIS A 109 3.51 -7.55 -0.30
C HIS A 109 2.23 -7.38 -1.11
N TYR A 110 1.78 -8.49 -1.66
CA TYR A 110 0.50 -8.59 -2.34
C TYR A 110 -0.50 -9.31 -1.43
N GLU A 111 -1.70 -8.76 -1.28
CA GLU A 111 -2.67 -9.26 -0.30
C GLU A 111 -4.12 -9.00 -0.72
N ASN A 112 -5.04 -9.50 0.11
CA ASN A 112 -6.43 -9.12 0.03
C ASN A 112 -6.61 -7.66 0.49
N THR A 113 -7.55 -6.95 -0.13
CA THR A 113 -7.94 -5.62 0.32
C THR A 113 -8.62 -5.69 1.69
N PRO A 114 -8.44 -4.68 2.56
CA PRO A 114 -9.27 -4.56 3.75
C PRO A 114 -10.75 -4.44 3.38
N GLU A 115 -11.06 -3.91 2.19
CA GLU A 115 -12.44 -3.74 1.74
C GLU A 115 -13.19 -5.06 1.48
N ALA A 116 -12.48 -6.07 0.96
CA ALA A 116 -13.07 -7.37 0.71
C ALA A 116 -12.95 -8.30 1.94
N ASN A 117 -11.84 -8.21 2.69
CA ASN A 117 -11.51 -9.16 3.76
C ASN A 117 -10.90 -8.45 5.00
N PRO A 118 -11.67 -7.66 5.74
CA PRO A 118 -11.13 -6.78 6.79
C PRO A 118 -10.51 -7.52 7.97
N LEU A 119 -11.12 -8.63 8.41
CA LEU A 119 -10.58 -9.43 9.51
C LEU A 119 -9.25 -10.10 9.14
N GLN A 120 -9.13 -10.53 7.88
CA GLN A 120 -7.93 -11.18 7.38
C GLN A 120 -6.78 -10.17 7.25
N HIS A 121 -7.07 -8.98 6.68
CA HIS A 121 -6.10 -7.90 6.58
C HIS A 121 -5.60 -7.43 7.96
N MET A 122 -6.49 -7.34 8.96
CA MET A 122 -6.08 -6.98 10.32
C MET A 122 -5.21 -8.03 11.02
N ARG A 123 -5.17 -9.27 10.51
CA ARG A 123 -4.33 -10.36 11.02
C ARG A 123 -3.07 -10.58 10.19
N GLU A 124 -2.85 -9.76 9.15
CA GLU A 124 -1.74 -9.93 8.18
C GLU A 124 -1.78 -11.33 7.50
N ASP A 125 -2.98 -11.94 7.43
CA ASP A 125 -3.19 -13.26 6.86
C ASP A 125 -3.26 -13.19 5.32
N GLY A 126 -2.46 -14.00 4.62
CA GLY A 126 -2.52 -14.10 3.16
C GLY A 126 -1.68 -13.07 2.41
N GLU A 127 -0.71 -12.44 3.07
CA GLU A 127 0.37 -11.71 2.41
C GLU A 127 1.23 -12.66 1.56
N ILE A 128 1.55 -12.23 0.33
CA ILE A 128 2.33 -12.99 -0.64
C ILE A 128 3.55 -12.17 -1.04
N ASP A 129 4.72 -12.81 -1.04
CA ASP A 129 5.94 -12.25 -1.60
C ASP A 129 5.81 -12.13 -3.12
N ARG A 130 5.92 -10.89 -3.62
CA ARG A 130 5.93 -10.55 -5.04
C ARG A 130 7.07 -9.58 -5.37
N THR A 131 8.24 -9.84 -4.77
CA THR A 131 9.39 -8.94 -4.82
C THR A 131 9.80 -8.55 -6.25
N GLU A 132 9.77 -9.48 -7.21
CA GLU A 132 10.20 -9.19 -8.59
C GLU A 132 9.19 -8.29 -9.34
N GLU A 133 7.89 -8.48 -9.10
CA GLU A 133 6.84 -7.60 -9.62
C GLU A 133 6.97 -6.18 -9.02
N PHE A 134 7.21 -6.09 -7.71
CA PHE A 134 7.49 -4.79 -7.08
C PHE A 134 8.72 -4.10 -7.68
N ARG A 135 9.77 -4.85 -8.00
CA ARG A 135 10.96 -4.29 -8.68
C ARG A 135 10.63 -3.74 -10.05
N THR A 136 9.66 -4.33 -10.75
CA THR A 136 9.15 -3.80 -12.02
C THR A 136 8.47 -2.44 -11.80
N PHE A 137 7.60 -2.33 -10.78
CA PHE A 137 6.97 -1.05 -10.45
C PHE A 137 7.98 0.03 -10.08
N LEU A 138 8.97 -0.32 -9.25
CA LEU A 138 9.98 0.61 -8.75
C LEU A 138 11.02 1.00 -9.81
N GLY A 139 11.31 0.10 -10.77
CA GLY A 139 12.29 0.33 -11.82
C GLY A 139 13.65 0.78 -11.26
N THR A 140 14.20 1.87 -11.81
CA THR A 140 15.53 2.37 -11.41
C THR A 140 15.56 3.07 -10.05
N TYR A 141 14.42 3.23 -9.38
CA TYR A 141 14.37 3.78 -8.02
C TYR A 141 14.73 2.76 -6.96
N CYS A 142 14.69 1.46 -7.26
CA CYS A 142 15.04 0.41 -6.31
C CYS A 142 16.38 -0.25 -6.69
N VAL A 143 17.24 -0.41 -5.69
CA VAL A 143 18.51 -1.14 -5.80
C VAL A 143 18.55 -2.27 -4.78
N ARG A 144 19.28 -3.35 -5.08
CA ARG A 144 19.38 -4.53 -4.20
C ARG A 144 20.25 -4.29 -2.98
N HIS A 145 21.28 -3.45 -3.12
CA HIS A 145 22.21 -3.16 -2.05
C HIS A 145 21.80 -1.92 -1.27
N ARG A 146 22.07 -1.95 0.03
CA ARG A 146 21.76 -0.83 0.92
C ARG A 146 22.40 0.45 0.41
N SER A 147 21.57 1.41 0.09
CA SER A 147 21.95 2.79 -0.14
C SER A 147 21.58 3.56 1.11
N PHE A 148 22.56 4.14 1.81
CA PHE A 148 22.26 4.98 2.95
C PHE A 148 21.60 6.27 2.47
N VAL A 149 20.31 6.39 2.79
CA VAL A 149 19.51 7.59 2.57
C VAL A 149 18.87 7.95 3.90
N ARG A 150 18.69 9.25 4.17
CA ARG A 150 17.91 9.71 5.33
C ARG A 150 16.69 10.44 4.80
N LEU A 151 15.56 9.76 4.85
CA LEU A 151 14.28 10.25 4.37
C LEU A 151 13.46 10.82 5.53
N THR A 152 12.66 11.82 5.21
CA THR A 152 11.62 12.35 6.09
C THR A 152 10.28 12.21 5.39
N PRO A 153 9.16 12.01 6.13
CA PRO A 153 7.85 11.96 5.50
C PRO A 153 7.63 13.20 4.63
N ASP A 154 7.25 12.96 3.39
CA ASP A 154 6.89 14.03 2.47
C ASP A 154 5.51 14.59 2.87
N ARG A 155 5.47 15.89 3.20
CA ARG A 155 4.26 16.60 3.64
C ARG A 155 3.72 17.58 2.59
N THR A 156 4.36 17.69 1.42
CA THR A 156 4.06 18.74 0.44
C THR A 156 3.11 18.29 -0.66
N MET A 157 3.09 16.99 -1.01
CA MET A 157 2.13 16.44 -1.97
C MET A 157 0.82 16.02 -1.31
N THR A 158 -0.30 16.46 -1.89
CA THR A 158 -1.61 15.84 -1.66
C THR A 158 -1.57 14.44 -2.27
N ASP A 159 -1.46 13.41 -1.43
CA ASP A 159 -1.34 12.05 -1.94
C ASP A 159 -2.61 11.64 -2.72
N PRO A 160 -2.48 11.16 -3.96
CA PRO A 160 -3.63 10.68 -4.72
C PRO A 160 -4.25 9.47 -4.00
N VAL A 161 -5.58 9.35 -4.06
CA VAL A 161 -6.26 8.16 -3.55
C VAL A 161 -6.02 7.02 -4.51
N SER A 162 -5.64 5.84 -4.02
CA SER A 162 -5.53 4.65 -4.87
C SER A 162 -6.89 4.31 -5.50
N GLU A 163 -6.96 4.19 -6.82
CA GLU A 163 -8.17 3.77 -7.54
C GLU A 163 -8.02 2.33 -8.05
N ILE A 164 -9.13 1.64 -8.32
CA ILE A 164 -9.09 0.30 -8.90
C ILE A 164 -8.54 0.42 -10.31
N THR A 165 -7.35 -0.15 -10.56
CA THR A 165 -6.81 -0.31 -11.90
C THR A 165 -7.38 -1.59 -12.49
N VAL A 166 -8.44 -1.49 -13.29
CA VAL A 166 -8.77 -2.57 -14.21
C VAL A 166 -7.70 -2.48 -15.30
N ASP A 167 -6.61 -3.25 -15.17
CA ASP A 167 -5.54 -3.26 -16.16
C ASP A 167 -6.15 -3.48 -17.56
N ASP A 168 -5.88 -2.56 -18.48
CA ASP A 168 -6.16 -2.77 -19.90
C ASP A 168 -5.09 -3.75 -20.42
N PRO A 169 -5.44 -4.97 -20.86
CA PRO A 169 -4.47 -5.93 -21.36
C PRO A 169 -4.05 -5.57 -22.79
N SER A 170 -3.60 -4.34 -23.03
CA SER A 170 -3.12 -3.89 -24.35
C SER A 170 -1.80 -3.11 -24.26
N VAL A 171 -0.72 -3.87 -24.12
CA VAL A 171 0.56 -3.60 -24.82
C VAL A 171 1.00 -4.89 -25.51
#